data_AF-A0A0B7N4Z9-F1
#
_entry.id   AF-A0A0B7N4Z9-F1
#
_cell.length_a   1.000
_cell.length_b   1.000
_cell.length_c   1.000
_cell.angle_alpha   90.00
_cell.angle_beta   90.00
_cell.angle_gamma   90.00
#
_symmetry.space_group_name_H-M   'P 1'
#
loop_
_entity.id
_entity.type
_entity.pdbx_description
1 polymer ?
#
loop_
_entity_poly.entity_id
_entity_poly.type
_entity_poly.pdbx_seq_one_letter_code
_entity_poly.pdbx_strand_id
1 'polypeptide(L)'
;MAQNIGTLQRKLATLIEEFKRARNTWDEINSHSFPASNTMANLVIQSRYVDEPQYWHPLLTLEFPNIMQKFDAKMQLLIEKQNGLLIDLTDKMAKQYNKMQKLCKELSAVYNHAKESHGLDFVDRQPIYQTCPLNTYVERLAAITDMYRLELNTKKSLVSSTGFAGITTREEGIVLLSIWINQPSIVKSALQEWDDICSTEMMLGAPV
;
A
#
# COMPACT_ATOMS: atom_id res chain seq x y z
N MET A 1 -15.60 10.52 -39.13
CA MET A 1 -15.57 9.87 -37.80
C MET A 1 -14.17 9.97 -37.22
N ALA A 2 -13.79 11.16 -36.77
CA ALA A 2 -12.52 11.41 -36.10
C ALA A 2 -12.84 11.76 -34.64
N GLN A 3 -13.14 10.76 -33.81
CA GLN A 3 -12.94 10.98 -32.38
C GLN A 3 -11.44 11.17 -32.20
N ASN A 4 -11.11 12.42 -31.90
CA ASN A 4 -9.81 13.03 -32.08
C ASN A 4 -8.77 12.29 -31.21
N ILE A 5 -7.67 11.81 -31.80
CA ILE A 5 -6.57 11.15 -31.06
C ILE A 5 -6.13 12.01 -29.86
N GLY A 6 -6.19 13.33 -29.98
CA GLY A 6 -5.94 14.26 -28.87
C GLY A 6 -6.91 14.15 -27.68
N THR A 7 -8.15 13.68 -27.87
CA THR A 7 -9.07 13.38 -26.76
C THR A 7 -8.70 12.08 -26.06
N LEU A 8 -8.28 11.06 -26.82
CA LEU A 8 -7.77 9.80 -26.27
C LEU A 8 -6.50 10.04 -25.44
N GLN A 9 -5.53 10.78 -26.01
CA GLN A 9 -4.30 11.19 -25.33
C GLN A 9 -4.62 11.96 -24.03
N ARG A 10 -5.45 13.00 -24.08
CA ARG A 10 -5.81 13.74 -22.86
C ARG A 10 -6.43 12.85 -21.78
N LYS A 11 -7.32 11.94 -22.16
CA LYS A 11 -7.95 11.01 -21.20
C LYS A 11 -6.93 10.04 -20.60
N LEU A 12 -6.02 9.50 -21.41
CA LEU A 12 -4.94 8.63 -20.95
C LEU A 12 -4.01 9.36 -19.97
N ALA A 13 -3.55 10.58 -20.30
CA ALA A 13 -2.72 11.38 -19.41
C ALA A 13 -3.38 11.64 -18.04
N THR A 14 -4.68 11.98 -18.03
CA THR A 14 -5.44 12.15 -16.78
C THR A 14 -5.46 10.87 -15.94
N LEU A 15 -5.72 9.72 -16.57
CA LEU A 15 -5.74 8.43 -15.86
C LEU A 15 -4.38 8.10 -15.26
N ILE A 16 -3.29 8.33 -15.98
CA ILE A 16 -1.92 8.08 -15.49
C ILE A 16 -1.57 9.00 -14.33
N GLU A 17 -1.87 10.29 -14.42
CA GLU A 17 -1.63 11.24 -13.33
C GLU A 17 -2.45 10.92 -12.08
N GLU A 18 -3.72 10.54 -12.24
CA GLU A 18 -4.55 10.11 -11.11
C GLU A 18 -4.05 8.81 -10.47
N PHE A 19 -3.53 7.88 -11.28
CA PHE A 19 -2.92 6.65 -10.81
C PHE A 19 -1.65 6.92 -10.01
N LYS A 20 -0.78 7.81 -10.51
CA LYS A 20 0.42 8.28 -9.80
C LYS A 20 0.07 8.93 -8.46
N ARG A 21 -0.96 9.79 -8.42
CA ARG A 21 -1.44 10.38 -7.16
C ARG A 21 -1.90 9.33 -6.15
N ALA A 22 -2.66 8.32 -6.60
CA ALA A 22 -3.09 7.24 -5.71
C ALA A 22 -1.89 6.45 -5.12
N ARG A 23 -0.84 6.23 -5.92
CA ARG A 23 0.40 5.58 -5.46
C ARG A 23 1.15 6.42 -4.43
N ASN A 24 1.27 7.73 -4.67
CA ASN A 24 1.93 8.64 -3.73
C ASN A 24 1.19 8.70 -2.40
N THR A 25 -0.14 8.82 -2.42
CA THR A 25 -0.95 8.79 -1.19
C THR A 25 -0.82 7.46 -0.45
N TRP A 26 -0.72 6.33 -1.17
CA TRP A 26 -0.41 5.05 -0.53
C TRP A 26 0.93 5.08 0.22
N ASP A 27 2.00 5.57 -0.42
CA ASP A 27 3.34 5.61 0.17
C ASP A 27 3.42 6.55 1.38
N GLU A 28 2.71 7.69 1.33
CA GLU A 28 2.53 8.59 2.46
C GLU A 28 1.84 7.90 3.64
N ILE A 29 0.76 7.15 3.39
CA ILE A 29 0.08 6.37 4.44
C ILE A 29 1.03 5.31 5.02
N ASN A 30 1.81 4.63 4.19
CA ASN A 30 2.78 3.63 4.65
C ASN A 30 3.85 4.25 5.55
N SER A 31 4.39 5.40 5.16
CA SER A 31 5.41 6.11 5.94
C SER A 31 4.85 6.64 7.26
N HIS A 32 3.67 7.28 7.25
CA HIS A 32 3.03 7.82 8.45
C HIS A 32 2.51 6.75 9.41
N SER A 33 2.25 5.53 8.92
CA SER A 33 1.81 4.41 9.75
C SER A 33 2.97 3.69 10.46
N PHE A 34 4.22 3.92 10.05
CA PHE A 34 5.36 3.23 10.65
C PHE A 34 5.49 3.46 12.18
N PRO A 35 5.39 4.69 12.72
CA PRO A 35 5.42 4.91 14.17
C PRO A 35 4.32 4.14 14.92
N ALA A 36 3.13 4.03 14.32
CA ALA A 36 2.03 3.26 14.87
C ALA A 36 2.33 1.76 14.89
N SER A 37 2.93 1.22 13.83
CA SER A 37 3.34 -0.19 13.76
C SER A 37 4.45 -0.51 14.77
N ASN A 38 5.42 0.38 14.93
CA ASN A 38 6.49 0.26 15.91
C ASN A 38 5.94 0.31 17.34
N THR A 39 4.98 1.20 17.61
CA THR A 39 4.30 1.26 18.91
C THR A 39 3.57 -0.05 19.19
N MET A 40 2.85 -0.60 18.22
CA MET A 40 2.16 -1.89 18.36
C MET A 40 3.12 -3.02 18.72
N ALA A 41 4.21 -3.19 17.96
CA ALA A 41 5.19 -4.22 18.22
C ALA A 41 5.79 -4.11 19.63
N ASN A 42 6.13 -2.90 20.06
CA ASN A 42 6.65 -2.66 21.40
C ASN A 42 5.63 -2.93 22.51
N LEU A 43 4.35 -2.58 22.30
CA LEU A 43 3.29 -2.88 23.27
C LEU A 43 3.09 -4.39 23.46
N VAL A 44 3.10 -5.17 22.38
CA VAL A 44 2.95 -6.63 22.44
C VAL A 44 4.16 -7.30 23.09
N ILE A 45 5.37 -6.77 22.87
CA ILE A 45 6.57 -7.25 23.56
C ILE A 45 6.47 -6.92 25.07
N GLN A 46 6.04 -5.70 25.42
CA GLN A 46 5.91 -5.28 26.82
C GLN A 46 4.81 -6.02 27.57
N SER A 47 3.71 -6.41 26.92
CA SER A 47 2.64 -7.15 27.61
C SER A 47 3.12 -8.49 28.14
N ARG A 48 4.13 -9.10 27.50
CA ARG A 48 4.74 -10.36 27.93
C ARG A 48 5.54 -10.25 29.24
N TYR A 49 5.86 -9.04 29.71
CA TYR A 49 6.51 -8.88 31.01
C TYR A 49 5.65 -9.41 32.17
N VAL A 50 4.33 -9.53 31.98
CA VAL A 50 3.43 -10.20 32.93
C VAL A 50 3.87 -11.63 33.21
N ASP A 51 4.34 -12.34 32.18
CA ASP A 51 4.72 -13.75 32.26
C ASP A 51 6.15 -13.97 32.76
N GLU A 52 6.90 -12.90 32.99
CA GLU A 52 8.32 -12.92 33.36
C GLU A 52 8.52 -12.39 34.80
N PRO A 53 8.61 -13.27 35.82
CA PRO A 53 8.70 -12.88 37.23
C PRO A 53 9.87 -11.94 37.55
N GLN A 54 10.93 -11.97 36.76
CA GLN A 54 12.12 -11.12 36.89
C GLN A 54 11.85 -9.62 36.71
N TYR A 55 10.76 -9.23 36.05
CA TYR A 55 10.36 -7.83 35.95
C TYR A 55 9.55 -7.33 37.15
N TRP A 56 9.16 -8.22 38.07
CA TRP A 56 8.30 -7.90 39.21
C TRP A 56 9.09 -7.98 40.51
N HIS A 57 9.37 -6.82 41.10
CA HIS A 57 10.05 -6.78 42.40
C HIS A 57 9.13 -7.36 43.50
N PRO A 58 9.61 -8.27 44.38
CA PRO A 58 8.76 -8.91 45.40
C PRO A 58 8.01 -7.92 46.32
N LEU A 59 8.65 -6.80 46.67
CA LEU A 59 8.00 -5.74 47.45
C LEU A 59 6.83 -5.07 46.70
N LEU A 60 6.94 -4.90 45.38
CA LEU A 60 5.89 -4.31 44.56
C LEU A 60 4.66 -5.22 44.51
N THR A 61 4.87 -6.53 44.38
CA THR A 61 3.77 -7.52 44.41
C THR A 61 3.16 -7.68 45.80
N LEU A 62 3.92 -7.42 46.87
CA LEU A 62 3.42 -7.44 48.24
C LEU A 62 2.55 -6.21 48.56
N GLU A 63 3.00 -5.02 48.18
CA GLU A 63 2.25 -3.76 48.40
C GLU A 63 1.04 -3.64 47.47
N PHE A 64 1.12 -4.22 46.26
CA PHE A 64 0.07 -4.17 45.25
C PHE A 64 -0.27 -5.58 44.72
N PRO A 65 -1.11 -6.36 45.43
CA PRO A 65 -1.37 -7.77 45.11
C PRO A 65 -1.91 -8.04 43.70
N ASN A 66 -2.56 -7.05 43.08
CA ASN A 66 -3.17 -7.15 41.75
C ASN A 66 -2.40 -6.37 40.67
N ILE A 67 -1.14 -5.99 40.91
CA ILE A 67 -0.38 -5.14 40.00
C ILE A 67 -0.20 -5.77 38.61
N MET A 68 0.06 -7.07 38.55
CA MET A 68 0.24 -7.82 37.31
C MET A 68 -1.06 -7.85 36.48
N GLN A 69 -2.20 -8.15 37.13
CA GLN A 69 -3.51 -8.15 36.47
C GLN A 69 -3.90 -6.76 35.95
N LYS A 70 -3.63 -5.71 36.73
CA LYS A 70 -3.89 -4.32 36.31
C LYS A 70 -2.98 -3.90 35.15
N PHE A 71 -1.72 -4.34 35.16
CA PHE A 71 -0.80 -4.09 34.06
C PHE A 71 -1.24 -4.81 32.79
N ASP A 72 -1.57 -6.11 32.88
CA ASP A 72 -2.06 -6.88 31.74
C ASP A 72 -3.30 -6.23 31.12
N ALA A 73 -4.33 -5.95 31.94
CA ALA A 73 -5.54 -5.28 31.47
C ALA A 73 -5.26 -3.92 30.79
N LYS A 74 -4.32 -3.13 31.32
CA LYS A 74 -3.89 -1.87 30.70
C LYS A 74 -3.20 -2.12 29.37
N MET A 75 -2.32 -3.11 29.29
CA MET A 75 -1.61 -3.44 28.06
C MET A 75 -2.55 -3.94 26.97
N GLN A 76 -3.50 -4.82 27.29
CA GLN A 76 -4.51 -5.30 26.34
C GLN A 76 -5.31 -4.13 25.75
N LEU A 77 -5.78 -3.18 26.59
CA LEU A 77 -6.48 -1.98 26.12
C LEU A 77 -5.63 -1.11 25.17
N LEU A 78 -4.34 -0.96 25.45
CA LEU A 78 -3.43 -0.21 24.59
C LEU A 78 -3.18 -0.93 23.26
N ILE A 79 -3.00 -2.26 23.31
CA ILE A 79 -2.81 -3.13 22.14
C ILE A 79 -4.05 -3.07 21.24
N GLU A 80 -5.26 -3.25 21.80
CA GLU A 80 -6.51 -3.17 21.05
C GLU A 80 -6.69 -1.81 20.37
N LYS A 81 -6.45 -0.72 21.11
CA LYS A 81 -6.51 0.64 20.57
C LYS A 81 -5.53 0.84 19.43
N GLN A 82 -4.29 0.39 19.60
CA GLN A 82 -3.23 0.56 18.61
C GLN A 82 -3.49 -0.31 17.37
N ASN A 83 -3.99 -1.54 17.56
CA ASN A 83 -4.39 -2.41 16.48
C ASN A 83 -5.56 -1.83 15.66
N GLY A 84 -6.56 -1.25 16.33
CA GLY A 84 -7.66 -0.55 15.66
C GLY A 84 -7.18 0.59 14.77
N LEU A 85 -6.17 1.33 15.19
CA LEU A 85 -5.55 2.39 14.40
C LEU A 85 -4.81 1.83 13.16
N LEU A 86 -4.11 0.70 13.30
CA LEU A 86 -3.46 0.03 12.16
C LEU A 86 -4.47 -0.54 11.16
N ILE A 87 -5.61 -1.04 11.65
CA ILE A 87 -6.73 -1.49 10.80
C ILE A 87 -7.28 -0.30 9.98
N ASP A 88 -7.57 0.84 10.62
CA ASP A 88 -8.08 2.03 9.92
C ASP A 88 -7.07 2.55 8.86
N LEU A 89 -5.77 2.51 9.15
CA LEU A 89 -4.72 2.87 8.18
C LEU A 89 -4.66 1.88 7.02
N THR A 90 -4.80 0.58 7.29
CA THR A 90 -4.86 -0.46 6.26
C THR A 90 -6.13 -0.32 5.39
N ASP A 91 -7.25 0.11 5.97
CA ASP A 91 -8.47 0.41 5.22
C ASP A 91 -8.31 1.66 4.34
N LYS A 92 -7.57 2.68 4.80
CA LYS A 92 -7.20 3.82 3.95
C LYS A 92 -6.33 3.40 2.77
N MET A 93 -5.38 2.50 2.98
CA MET A 93 -4.61 1.87 1.89
C MET A 93 -5.53 1.10 0.93
N ALA A 94 -6.47 0.30 1.45
CA ALA A 94 -7.45 -0.41 0.64
C ALA A 94 -8.30 0.53 -0.25
N LYS A 95 -8.65 1.72 0.24
CA LYS A 95 -9.32 2.76 -0.56
C LYS A 95 -8.46 3.24 -1.72
N GLN A 96 -7.15 3.44 -1.52
CA GLN A 96 -6.22 3.81 -2.60
C GLN A 96 -6.08 2.68 -3.64
N TYR A 97 -5.96 1.43 -3.19
CA TYR A 97 -5.96 0.28 -4.11
C TYR A 97 -7.26 0.18 -4.92
N ASN A 98 -8.42 0.38 -4.28
CA ASN A 98 -9.70 0.38 -4.99
C ASN A 98 -9.78 1.51 -6.04
N LYS A 99 -9.16 2.67 -5.77
CA LYS A 99 -9.03 3.75 -6.75
C LYS A 99 -8.15 3.32 -7.93
N MET A 100 -6.98 2.72 -7.68
CA MET A 100 -6.11 2.16 -8.72
C MET A 100 -6.84 1.12 -9.60
N GLN A 101 -7.62 0.24 -8.99
CA GLN A 101 -8.40 -0.77 -9.71
C GLN A 101 -9.48 -0.13 -10.61
N LYS A 102 -10.16 0.93 -10.13
CA LYS A 102 -11.13 1.68 -10.95
C LYS A 102 -10.46 2.33 -12.15
N LEU A 103 -9.31 2.98 -11.94
CA LEU A 103 -8.52 3.58 -13.02
C LEU A 103 -8.08 2.55 -14.07
N CYS A 104 -7.69 1.34 -13.66
CA CYS A 104 -7.40 0.26 -14.60
C CYS A 104 -8.63 -0.16 -15.41
N LYS A 105 -9.80 -0.30 -14.77
CA LYS A 105 -11.05 -0.62 -15.47
C LYS A 105 -11.45 0.48 -16.47
N GLU A 106 -11.27 1.74 -16.09
CA GLU A 106 -11.50 2.88 -16.97
C GLU A 106 -10.54 2.89 -18.15
N LEU A 107 -9.26 2.57 -17.94
CA LEU A 107 -8.28 2.43 -19.01
C LEU A 107 -8.63 1.26 -19.95
N SER A 108 -9.05 0.11 -19.42
CA SER A 108 -9.53 -1.01 -20.25
C SER A 108 -10.77 -0.63 -21.07
N ALA A 109 -11.68 0.16 -20.51
CA ALA A 109 -12.82 0.68 -21.26
C ALA A 109 -12.38 1.64 -22.38
N VAL A 110 -11.37 2.48 -22.14
CA VAL A 110 -10.75 3.33 -23.16
C VAL A 110 -10.11 2.49 -24.26
N TYR A 111 -9.38 1.43 -23.91
CA TYR A 111 -8.79 0.49 -24.86
C TYR A 111 -9.86 -0.16 -25.75
N ASN A 112 -10.92 -0.70 -25.15
CA ASN A 112 -12.00 -1.35 -25.90
C ASN A 112 -12.71 -0.38 -26.85
N HIS A 113 -13.01 0.84 -26.38
CA HIS A 113 -13.61 1.88 -27.21
C HIS A 113 -12.71 2.28 -28.39
N ALA A 114 -11.40 2.44 -28.14
CA ALA A 114 -10.42 2.75 -29.18
C ALA A 114 -10.29 1.59 -30.19
N LYS A 115 -10.32 0.35 -29.72
CA LYS A 115 -10.31 -0.86 -30.55
C LYS A 115 -11.54 -0.95 -31.44
N GLU A 116 -12.72 -0.64 -30.92
CA GLU A 116 -13.98 -0.62 -31.69
C GLU A 116 -13.97 0.50 -32.73
N SER A 117 -13.40 1.66 -32.40
CA SER A 117 -13.43 2.85 -33.26
C SER A 117 -12.34 2.86 -34.34
N HIS A 118 -11.14 2.34 -34.02
CA HIS A 118 -9.93 2.45 -34.86
C HIS A 118 -9.31 1.10 -35.26
N GLY A 119 -9.85 -0.01 -34.75
CA GLY A 119 -9.36 -1.36 -35.02
C GLY A 119 -8.27 -1.83 -34.06
N LEU A 120 -7.98 -3.13 -34.12
CA LEU A 120 -7.00 -3.79 -33.25
C LEU A 120 -5.56 -3.31 -33.49
N ASP A 121 -5.17 -3.14 -34.75
CA ASP A 121 -3.82 -2.70 -35.10
C ASP A 121 -3.49 -1.32 -34.52
N PHE A 122 -4.49 -0.43 -34.39
CA PHE A 122 -4.30 0.87 -33.77
C PHE A 122 -3.92 0.75 -32.29
N VAL A 123 -4.65 -0.06 -31.52
CA VAL A 123 -4.44 -0.15 -30.06
C VAL A 123 -3.22 -0.98 -29.67
N ASP A 124 -2.82 -1.94 -30.51
CA ASP A 124 -1.76 -2.90 -30.19
C ASP A 124 -0.40 -2.56 -30.83
N ARG A 125 -0.38 -1.81 -31.95
CA ARG A 125 0.86 -1.58 -32.72
C ARG A 125 1.18 -0.12 -32.99
N GLN A 126 0.17 0.76 -33.04
CA GLN A 126 0.41 2.16 -33.34
C GLN A 126 0.73 2.95 -32.06
N PRO A 127 1.81 3.75 -32.05
CA PRO A 127 2.10 4.63 -30.92
C PRO A 127 0.97 5.62 -30.67
N ILE A 128 0.54 5.75 -29.42
CA ILE A 128 -0.44 6.77 -29.03
C ILE A 128 0.22 8.13 -28.86
N TYR A 129 1.47 8.17 -28.39
CA TYR A 129 2.25 9.38 -28.26
C TYR A 129 3.51 9.33 -29.13
N GLN A 130 4.60 8.75 -28.61
CA GLN A 130 5.89 8.73 -29.29
C GLN A 130 6.21 7.32 -29.77
N THR A 131 6.30 6.37 -28.84
CA THR A 131 6.75 5.00 -29.16
C THR A 131 5.84 3.92 -28.61
N CYS A 132 5.04 4.21 -27.58
CA CYS A 132 4.24 3.19 -26.90
C CYS A 132 2.81 3.09 -27.47
N PRO A 133 2.33 1.88 -27.86
CA PRO A 133 0.93 1.65 -28.18
C PRO A 133 0.05 1.65 -26.92
N LEU A 134 -1.27 1.76 -27.11
CA LEU A 134 -2.22 1.85 -25.99
C LEU A 134 -2.17 0.61 -25.09
N ASN A 135 -2.00 -0.58 -25.69
CA ASN A 135 -1.92 -1.83 -24.96
C ASN A 135 -0.80 -1.83 -23.89
N THR A 136 0.35 -1.23 -24.19
CA THR A 136 1.47 -1.12 -23.24
C THR A 136 1.05 -0.45 -21.93
N TYR A 137 0.22 0.60 -22.00
CA TYR A 137 -0.27 1.29 -20.81
C TYR A 137 -1.23 0.40 -20.01
N VAL A 138 -2.11 -0.34 -20.69
CA VAL A 138 -3.07 -1.26 -20.04
C VAL A 138 -2.32 -2.36 -19.28
N GLU A 139 -1.37 -3.02 -19.94
CA GLU A 139 -0.59 -4.12 -19.36
C GLU A 139 0.25 -3.67 -18.17
N ARG A 140 0.95 -2.54 -18.30
CA ARG A 140 1.81 -2.02 -17.23
C ARG A 140 1.00 -1.53 -16.03
N LEU A 141 -0.14 -0.85 -16.23
CA LEU A 141 -1.00 -0.44 -15.11
C LEU A 141 -1.61 -1.64 -14.39
N ALA A 142 -2.00 -2.68 -15.13
CA ALA A 142 -2.50 -3.91 -14.54
C ALA A 142 -1.42 -4.59 -13.67
N ALA A 143 -0.20 -4.71 -14.17
CA ALA A 143 0.92 -5.30 -13.44
C ALA A 143 1.26 -4.50 -12.15
N ILE A 144 1.32 -3.17 -12.24
CA ILE A 144 1.57 -2.32 -11.07
C ILE A 144 0.41 -2.46 -10.06
N THR A 145 -0.84 -2.46 -10.53
CA THR A 145 -2.00 -2.63 -9.65
C THR A 145 -1.96 -3.98 -8.91
N ASP A 146 -1.45 -5.02 -9.55
CA ASP A 146 -1.26 -6.32 -8.91
C ASP A 146 -0.21 -6.28 -7.78
N MET A 147 0.89 -5.53 -7.95
CA MET A 147 1.86 -5.29 -6.87
C MET A 147 1.19 -4.70 -5.62
N TYR A 148 0.32 -3.71 -5.80
CA TYR A 148 -0.44 -3.10 -4.70
C TYR A 148 -1.50 -4.02 -4.11
N ARG A 149 -2.09 -4.92 -4.91
CA ARG A 149 -2.99 -5.97 -4.41
C ARG A 149 -2.26 -6.91 -3.45
N LEU A 150 -1.09 -7.39 -3.87
CA LEU A 150 -0.25 -8.28 -3.07
C LEU A 150 0.22 -7.58 -1.80
N GLU A 151 0.68 -6.33 -1.90
CA GLU A 151 1.08 -5.55 -0.73
C GLU A 151 -0.09 -5.31 0.23
N LEU A 152 -1.28 -5.00 -0.26
CA LEU A 152 -2.47 -4.84 0.59
C LEU A 152 -2.77 -6.10 1.39
N ASN A 153 -2.63 -7.27 0.76
CA ASN A 153 -2.82 -8.55 1.45
C ASN A 153 -1.75 -8.77 2.53
N THR A 154 -0.50 -8.41 2.25
CA THR A 154 0.57 -8.41 3.25
C THR A 154 0.21 -7.51 4.44
N LYS A 155 -0.22 -6.25 4.20
CA LYS A 155 -0.64 -5.34 5.27
C LYS A 155 -1.78 -5.90 6.11
N LYS A 156 -2.81 -6.47 5.47
CA LYS A 156 -3.93 -7.12 6.14
C LYS A 156 -3.47 -8.29 7.02
N SER A 157 -2.53 -9.09 6.53
CA SER A 157 -1.94 -10.18 7.32
C SER A 157 -1.17 -9.65 8.53
N LEU A 158 -0.42 -8.55 8.38
CA LEU A 158 0.34 -7.95 9.48
C LEU A 158 -0.54 -7.39 10.60
N VAL A 159 -1.74 -6.88 10.29
CA VAL A 159 -2.69 -6.37 11.31
C VAL A 159 -3.67 -7.43 11.81
N SER A 160 -3.57 -8.65 11.30
CA SER A 160 -4.39 -9.77 11.77
C SER A 160 -3.89 -10.32 13.11
N SER A 161 -4.64 -11.25 13.70
CA SER A 161 -4.27 -11.91 14.96
C SER A 161 -2.94 -12.67 14.89
N THR A 162 -2.53 -13.12 13.70
CA THR A 162 -1.24 -13.82 13.49
C THR A 162 -0.10 -12.87 13.10
N GLY A 163 -0.36 -11.57 12.98
CA GLY A 163 0.63 -10.54 12.67
C GLY A 163 1.17 -9.89 13.95
N PHE A 164 1.11 -8.55 14.03
CA PHE A 164 1.65 -7.80 15.16
C PHE A 164 1.09 -8.24 16.51
N ALA A 165 -0.21 -8.56 16.59
CA ALA A 165 -0.83 -9.04 17.83
C ALA A 165 -0.29 -10.41 18.28
N GLY A 166 0.26 -11.20 17.36
CA GLY A 166 0.80 -12.54 17.62
C GLY A 166 2.29 -12.56 17.99
N ILE A 167 2.97 -11.41 18.03
CA ILE A 167 4.42 -11.34 18.28
C ILE A 167 4.81 -12.08 19.56
N THR A 168 5.79 -12.97 19.45
CA THR A 168 6.36 -13.76 20.53
C THR A 168 7.72 -13.26 21.00
N THR A 169 8.52 -12.76 20.07
CA THR A 169 9.90 -12.34 20.31
C THR A 169 10.18 -10.96 19.75
N ARG A 170 11.23 -10.30 20.25
CA ARG A 170 11.64 -9.00 19.72
C ARG A 170 12.11 -9.10 18.27
N GLU A 171 12.78 -10.19 17.92
CA GLU A 171 13.28 -10.48 16.58
C GLU A 171 12.12 -10.60 15.59
N GLU A 172 11.06 -11.32 15.95
CA GLU A 172 9.82 -11.39 15.16
C GLU A 172 9.21 -10.01 14.95
N GLY A 173 9.12 -9.19 16.01
CA GLY A 173 8.65 -7.81 15.90
C GLY A 173 9.46 -6.97 14.92
N ILE A 174 10.79 -7.09 14.92
CA ILE A 174 11.68 -6.40 13.97
C ILE A 174 11.44 -6.87 12.54
N VAL A 175 11.23 -8.17 12.32
CA VAL A 175 10.92 -8.72 10.99
C VAL A 175 9.59 -8.17 10.47
N LEU A 176 8.52 -8.18 11.27
CA LEU A 176 7.22 -7.64 10.86
C LEU A 176 7.28 -6.14 10.56
N LEU A 177 8.05 -5.37 11.34
CA LEU A 177 8.31 -3.95 11.08
C LEU A 177 9.09 -3.73 9.78
N SER A 178 10.08 -4.58 9.50
CA SER A 178 10.85 -4.54 8.25
C SER A 178 9.96 -4.82 7.04
N ILE A 179 9.05 -5.81 7.14
CA ILE A 179 8.06 -6.08 6.09
C ILE A 179 7.13 -4.88 5.92
N TRP A 180 6.68 -4.26 7.01
CA TRP A 180 5.82 -3.08 6.95
C TRP A 180 6.50 -1.92 6.21
N ILE A 181 7.72 -1.55 6.58
CA ILE A 181 8.37 -0.38 6.01
C ILE A 181 8.80 -0.60 4.55
N ASN A 182 9.29 -1.79 4.21
CA ASN A 182 9.92 -2.05 2.91
C ASN A 182 8.94 -2.41 1.80
N GLN A 183 7.70 -2.81 2.11
CA GLN A 183 6.65 -3.12 1.13
C GLN A 183 7.13 -4.14 0.07
N PRO A 184 7.44 -5.40 0.47
CA PRO A 184 8.18 -6.35 -0.37
C PRO A 184 7.52 -6.68 -1.71
N SER A 185 6.20 -6.51 -1.84
CA SER A 185 5.50 -6.74 -3.10
C SER A 185 5.64 -5.59 -4.09
N ILE A 186 6.09 -4.40 -3.64
CA ILE A 186 6.25 -3.20 -4.47
C ILE A 186 7.68 -3.12 -5.00
N VAL A 187 7.83 -3.37 -6.30
CA VAL A 187 9.12 -3.25 -7.00
C VAL A 187 9.37 -1.78 -7.36
N LYS A 188 10.09 -1.06 -6.49
CA LYS A 188 10.36 0.40 -6.67
C LYS A 188 11.02 0.72 -8.01
N SER A 189 11.92 -0.12 -8.51
CA SER A 189 12.56 0.08 -9.82
C SER A 189 11.55 0.01 -10.99
N ALA A 190 10.57 -0.90 -10.93
CA ALA A 190 9.53 -1.00 -11.94
C ALA A 190 8.58 0.21 -11.92
N LEU A 191 8.32 0.77 -10.73
CA LEU A 191 7.56 2.02 -10.61
C LEU A 191 8.32 3.20 -11.21
N GLN A 192 9.62 3.31 -10.94
CA GLN A 192 10.46 4.36 -11.50
C GLN A 192 10.55 4.26 -13.02
N GLU A 193 10.83 3.06 -13.56
CA GLU A 193 10.83 2.79 -15.01
C GLU A 193 9.50 3.23 -15.66
N TRP A 194 8.38 2.90 -15.01
CA TRP A 194 7.06 3.31 -15.48
C TRP A 194 6.86 4.82 -15.49
N ASP A 195 7.27 5.49 -14.41
CA ASP A 195 7.18 6.95 -14.31
C ASP A 195 8.06 7.63 -15.37
N ASP A 196 9.25 7.10 -15.65
CA ASP A 196 10.17 7.61 -16.68
C ASP A 196 9.59 7.43 -18.10
N ILE A 197 9.00 6.26 -18.39
CA ILE A 197 8.29 6.00 -19.66
C ILE A 197 7.15 7.00 -19.83
N CYS A 198 6.31 7.20 -18.80
CA CYS A 198 5.17 8.11 -18.89
C CYS A 198 5.60 9.56 -19.10
N SER A 199 6.63 10.02 -18.38
CA SER A 199 7.18 11.37 -18.56
C SER A 199 7.74 11.57 -19.97
N THR A 200 8.45 10.58 -20.51
CA THR A 200 9.03 10.64 -21.86
C THR A 200 7.96 10.63 -22.95
N GLU A 201 7.01 9.70 -22.88
CA GLU A 201 5.96 9.57 -23.89
C GLU A 201 5.01 10.76 -23.90
N MET A 202 4.59 11.25 -22.73
CA MET A 202 3.52 12.25 -22.63
C MET A 202 4.04 13.68 -22.52
N MET A 203 5.35 13.89 -22.51
CA MET A 203 6.01 15.18 -22.22
C MET A 203 5.49 15.83 -20.91
N LEU A 204 5.08 15.02 -19.94
CA LEU A 204 4.67 15.46 -18.61
C LEU A 204 5.93 15.94 -17.87
N GLY A 205 6.30 17.21 -18.07
CA GLY A 205 7.46 17.85 -17.42
C GLY A 205 8.38 18.68 -18.32
N ALA A 206 8.06 18.93 -19.60
CA ALA A 206 8.85 19.89 -20.39
C ALA A 206 8.52 21.33 -19.93
N PRO A 207 9.52 22.12 -19.46
CA PRO A 207 9.33 23.56 -19.39
C PRO A 207 9.19 24.09 -20.81
N VAL A 208 8.14 24.88 -21.05
CA VAL A 208 8.06 25.76 -22.23
C VAL A 208 9.15 26.82 -22.12
#